data_AF-A0A2G8JC97-F1
#
_entry.id   AF-A0A2G8JC97-F1
#
_cell.length_a   1.000
_cell.length_b   1.000
_cell.length_c   1.000
_cell.angle_alpha   90.00
_cell.angle_beta   90.00
_cell.angle_gamma   90.00
#
_symmetry.space_group_name_H-M   'P 1'
#
loop_
_entity.id
_entity.type
_entity.pdbx_description
1 polymer ?
#
loop_
_entity_poly.entity_id
_entity_poly.type
_entity_poly.pdbx_seq_one_letter_code
_entity_poly.pdbx_strand_id
1 'polypeptide(L)'
;MFMYLVNVMIQIPGYSLEELFTLARSSVLNQRVLSLQTLSRIVYNSRLQELGGDLSEPLLPTLLEAGILFLMRWSIDDTNEGVISAAVEGLAALLVQPGDEDTLDRIYAWYHGNNLPPLIPLLKEENEELDENGQPMKDEDISDPQMVQRDVIKALLRMNTLRRFCFILDKVRPPAPTVLNILSILIRTSRHSSQAAFEICKCPKLLEVIVREFLPMAGWKQQGAQVADVYGYPVVSALKLLRVLCATGRNRAASLIAQFRLQPLLLRYLSEEPSDMSLDIASAFHISMEAIRLWHTCVEYGQLTEMYSELYPILVQHLQLFQRLSVLPLPATTTAGDETVHRLQLRRSGTLILLLEGVVQVAGAAASLHQNS
;
A
#
# COMPACT_ATOMS: atom_id res chain seq x y z
N MET A 1 -16.88 -9.16 21.89
CA MET A 1 -17.39 -10.38 22.55
C MET A 1 -16.19 -11.04 23.19
N PHE A 2 -16.01 -10.80 24.48
CA PHE A 2 -14.79 -11.12 25.24
C PHE A 2 -14.66 -12.63 25.46
N MET A 3 -13.47 -13.17 25.20
CA MET A 3 -13.13 -14.56 25.51
C MET A 3 -12.25 -14.57 26.76
N TYR A 4 -12.81 -15.05 27.86
CA TYR A 4 -12.10 -15.39 29.10
C TYR A 4 -11.67 -16.85 29.03
N LEU A 5 -10.40 -17.12 29.35
CA LEU A 5 -9.84 -18.47 29.53
C LEU A 5 -9.65 -18.71 31.03
N VAL A 6 -10.58 -19.42 31.68
CA VAL A 6 -10.32 -20.14 32.94
C VAL A 6 -11.08 -21.47 32.91
N ASN A 7 -10.36 -22.53 33.27
CA ASN A 7 -10.76 -23.94 33.41
C ASN A 7 -12.11 -24.17 34.13
N VAL A 8 -13.22 -24.13 33.37
CA VAL A 8 -14.48 -24.82 33.69
C VAL A 8 -15.08 -25.30 32.38
N MET A 9 -15.51 -26.57 32.33
CA MET A 9 -16.19 -27.20 31.20
C MET A 9 -17.39 -26.39 30.72
N ILE A 10 -17.16 -25.50 29.75
CA ILE A 10 -18.15 -25.02 28.80
C ILE A 10 -17.48 -25.23 27.45
N GLN A 11 -17.96 -26.20 26.67
CA GLN A 11 -17.57 -26.31 25.26
C GLN A 11 -18.10 -25.05 24.57
N ILE A 12 -17.26 -24.02 24.50
CA ILE A 12 -17.55 -22.86 23.69
C ILE A 12 -17.56 -23.35 22.24
N PRO A 13 -18.65 -23.20 21.49
CA PRO A 13 -18.68 -23.59 20.08
C PRO A 13 -17.60 -22.78 19.34
N GLY A 14 -16.69 -23.48 18.68
CA GLY A 14 -15.57 -22.89 17.97
C GLY A 14 -14.83 -23.94 17.15
N TYR A 15 -14.10 -23.48 16.15
CA TYR A 15 -13.25 -24.33 15.32
C TYR A 15 -11.82 -24.31 15.83
N SER A 16 -11.13 -25.45 15.81
CA SER A 16 -9.68 -25.50 15.99
C SER A 16 -8.96 -24.95 14.76
N LEU A 17 -7.67 -24.57 14.90
CA LEU A 17 -6.87 -24.17 13.73
C LEU A 17 -6.79 -25.30 12.70
N GLU A 18 -6.58 -26.55 13.13
CA GLU A 18 -6.52 -27.72 12.24
C GLU A 18 -7.84 -27.93 11.47
N GLU A 19 -8.99 -27.73 12.14
CA GLU A 19 -10.30 -27.79 11.52
C GLU A 19 -10.47 -26.68 10.47
N LEU A 20 -10.06 -25.45 10.77
CA LEU A 20 -10.12 -24.35 9.81
C LEU A 20 -9.27 -24.62 8.56
N PHE A 21 -8.07 -25.17 8.71
CA PHE A 21 -7.23 -25.59 7.57
C PHE A 21 -7.86 -26.72 6.75
N THR A 22 -8.64 -27.59 7.39
CA THR A 22 -9.37 -28.67 6.73
C THR A 22 -10.57 -28.11 5.97
N LEU A 23 -11.36 -27.23 6.59
CA LEU A 23 -12.52 -26.57 5.99
C LEU A 23 -12.15 -25.66 4.81
N ALA A 24 -10.98 -25.03 4.85
CA ALA A 24 -10.48 -24.18 3.76
C ALA A 24 -10.24 -24.97 2.46
N ARG A 25 -10.02 -26.28 2.57
CA ARG A 25 -9.80 -27.22 1.46
C ARG A 25 -11.02 -28.10 1.16
N SER A 26 -12.14 -27.88 1.85
CA SER A 26 -13.37 -28.63 1.63
C SER A 26 -13.92 -28.44 0.22
N SER A 27 -14.81 -29.31 -0.23
CA SER A 27 -15.56 -29.12 -1.48
C SER A 27 -16.70 -28.11 -1.35
N VAL A 28 -17.06 -27.70 -0.13
CA VAL A 28 -18.21 -26.84 0.15
C VAL A 28 -17.77 -25.38 0.16
N LEU A 29 -18.24 -24.60 -0.82
CA LEU A 29 -17.88 -23.19 -0.98
C LEU A 29 -17.97 -22.37 0.32
N ASN A 30 -19.11 -22.46 1.03
CA ASN A 30 -19.33 -21.69 2.25
C ASN A 30 -18.33 -22.04 3.36
N GLN A 31 -17.93 -23.30 3.47
CA GLN A 31 -16.93 -23.73 4.45
C GLN A 31 -15.56 -23.14 4.12
N ARG A 32 -15.20 -23.12 2.82
CA ARG A 32 -13.93 -22.54 2.36
C ARG A 32 -13.85 -21.04 2.63
N VAL A 33 -14.88 -20.29 2.23
CA VAL A 33 -14.92 -18.84 2.44
C VAL A 33 -14.89 -18.51 3.93
N LEU A 34 -15.75 -19.14 4.74
CA LEU A 34 -15.82 -18.90 6.18
C LEU A 34 -14.48 -19.19 6.87
N SER A 35 -13.85 -20.32 6.55
CA SER A 35 -12.60 -20.72 7.19
C SER A 35 -11.44 -19.79 6.83
N LEU A 36 -11.31 -19.38 5.56
CA LEU A 36 -10.31 -18.41 5.12
C LEU A 36 -10.51 -17.04 5.79
N GLN A 37 -11.74 -16.54 5.86
CA GLN A 37 -12.06 -15.29 6.55
C GLN A 37 -11.76 -15.39 8.06
N THR A 38 -12.10 -16.52 8.67
CA THR A 38 -11.84 -16.75 10.09
C THR A 38 -10.34 -16.76 10.38
N LEU A 39 -9.53 -17.46 9.57
CA LEU A 39 -8.06 -17.43 9.67
C LEU A 39 -7.51 -16.01 9.48
N SER A 40 -8.02 -15.27 8.50
CA SER A 40 -7.64 -13.86 8.26
C SER A 40 -7.91 -12.99 9.48
N ARG A 41 -9.10 -13.16 10.10
CA ARG A 41 -9.49 -12.41 11.29
C ARG A 41 -8.69 -12.79 12.53
N ILE A 42 -8.34 -14.07 12.69
CA ILE A 42 -7.45 -14.54 13.76
C ILE A 42 -6.09 -13.84 13.67
N VAL A 43 -5.48 -13.81 12.47
CA VAL A 43 -4.21 -13.12 12.23
C VAL A 43 -4.35 -11.62 12.52
N TYR A 44 -5.41 -10.98 12.01
CA TYR A 44 -5.63 -9.55 12.19
C TYR A 44 -5.82 -9.17 13.67
N ASN A 45 -6.69 -9.87 14.39
CA ASN A 45 -6.96 -9.61 15.81
C ASN A 45 -5.74 -9.92 16.69
N SER A 46 -4.92 -10.90 16.32
CA SER A 46 -3.65 -11.18 17.02
C SER A 46 -2.74 -9.97 17.05
N ARG A 47 -2.62 -9.29 15.90
CA ARG A 47 -1.77 -8.09 15.76
C ARG A 47 -2.30 -6.91 16.56
N LEU A 48 -3.61 -6.82 16.73
CA LEU A 48 -4.24 -5.80 17.56
C LEU A 48 -4.19 -6.13 19.06
N GLN A 49 -3.63 -7.28 19.45
CA GLN A 49 -3.68 -7.80 20.82
C GLN A 49 -5.11 -7.95 21.34
N GLU A 50 -6.06 -8.18 20.44
CA GLU A 50 -7.49 -8.36 20.74
C GLU A 50 -7.89 -9.84 20.85
N LEU A 51 -6.96 -10.76 20.59
CA LEU A 51 -7.15 -12.17 20.93
C LEU A 51 -7.12 -12.30 22.46
N GLY A 52 -8.26 -12.65 23.05
CA GLY A 52 -8.36 -12.91 24.47
C GLY A 52 -7.60 -14.18 24.86
N GLY A 53 -6.93 -14.14 26.02
CA GLY A 53 -6.17 -15.25 26.58
C GLY A 53 -4.69 -15.26 26.21
N ASP A 54 -3.92 -16.05 26.96
CA ASP A 54 -2.48 -16.22 26.71
C ASP A 54 -2.27 -17.34 25.68
N LEU A 55 -1.57 -17.03 24.59
CA LEU A 55 -1.14 -18.02 23.62
C LEU A 55 0.09 -18.75 24.17
N SER A 56 0.10 -20.08 24.11
CA SER A 56 1.25 -20.89 24.50
C SER A 56 2.46 -20.68 23.59
N GLU A 57 2.21 -20.35 22.33
CA GLU A 57 3.23 -20.14 21.29
C GLU A 57 2.90 -18.90 20.44
N PRO A 58 3.92 -18.27 19.82
CA PRO A 58 3.70 -17.18 18.88
C PRO A 58 2.86 -17.63 17.68
N LEU A 59 1.65 -17.06 17.54
CA LEU A 59 0.68 -17.49 16.53
C LEU A 59 1.21 -17.44 15.08
N LEU A 60 1.89 -16.34 14.70
CA LEU A 60 2.25 -16.12 13.31
C LEU A 60 3.30 -17.15 12.80
N PRO A 61 4.42 -17.41 13.51
CA PRO A 61 5.31 -18.52 13.21
C PRO A 61 4.58 -19.86 13.09
N THR A 62 3.74 -20.23 14.06
CA THR A 62 2.98 -21.50 14.04
C THR A 62 2.08 -21.61 12.80
N LEU A 63 1.40 -20.53 12.41
CA LEU A 63 0.56 -20.52 11.21
C LEU A 63 1.37 -20.60 9.91
N LEU A 64 2.54 -19.97 9.87
CA LEU A 64 3.45 -20.06 8.72
C LEU A 64 4.00 -21.48 8.55
N GLU A 65 4.39 -22.13 9.64
CA GLU A 65 4.80 -23.54 9.67
C GLU A 65 3.68 -24.49 9.24
N ALA A 66 2.44 -24.22 9.70
CA ALA A 66 1.26 -24.95 9.27
C ALA A 66 0.88 -24.72 7.78
N GLY A 67 1.55 -23.78 7.10
CA GLY A 67 1.39 -23.55 5.67
C GLY A 67 0.26 -22.58 5.30
N ILE A 68 -0.11 -21.64 6.19
CA ILE A 68 -1.17 -20.65 5.92
C ILE A 68 -0.90 -19.87 4.63
N LEU A 69 0.36 -19.53 4.33
CA LEU A 69 0.71 -18.78 3.13
C LEU A 69 0.36 -19.55 1.86
N PHE A 70 0.69 -20.84 1.82
CA PHE A 70 0.36 -21.72 0.70
C PHE A 70 -1.14 -21.86 0.53
N LEU A 71 -1.86 -22.05 1.64
CA LEU A 71 -3.32 -22.12 1.64
C LEU A 71 -3.96 -20.87 1.03
N MET A 72 -3.54 -19.68 1.47
CA MET A 72 -4.04 -18.40 0.93
C MET A 72 -3.65 -18.26 -0.53
N ARG A 73 -2.37 -18.48 -0.88
CA ARG A 73 -1.90 -18.35 -2.26
C ARG A 73 -2.66 -19.27 -3.21
N TRP A 74 -2.87 -20.54 -2.86
CA TRP A 74 -3.60 -21.47 -3.73
C TRP A 74 -5.08 -21.12 -3.84
N SER A 75 -5.67 -20.56 -2.79
CA SER A 75 -7.07 -20.11 -2.81
C SER A 75 -7.30 -18.88 -3.70
N ILE A 76 -6.25 -18.13 -4.03
CA ILE A 76 -6.31 -17.03 -5.01
C ILE A 76 -6.48 -17.56 -6.44
N ASP A 77 -6.07 -18.80 -6.72
CA ASP A 77 -6.25 -19.45 -8.02
C ASP A 77 -7.66 -20.09 -8.18
N ASP A 78 -8.57 -19.83 -7.24
CA ASP A 78 -9.94 -20.35 -7.32
C ASP A 78 -10.76 -19.72 -8.45
N THR A 79 -11.86 -20.37 -8.81
CA THR A 79 -12.83 -19.86 -9.79
C THR A 79 -13.89 -18.96 -9.16
N ASN A 80 -14.14 -19.11 -7.86
CA ASN A 80 -15.14 -18.35 -7.14
C ASN A 80 -14.56 -17.07 -6.54
N GLU A 81 -15.14 -15.92 -6.89
CA GLU A 81 -14.73 -14.60 -6.41
C GLU A 81 -14.70 -14.50 -4.88
N GLY A 82 -15.67 -15.10 -4.17
CA GLY A 82 -15.71 -15.06 -2.71
C GLY A 82 -14.52 -15.75 -2.04
N VAL A 83 -14.02 -16.83 -2.64
CA VAL A 83 -12.81 -17.52 -2.16
C VAL A 83 -11.57 -16.67 -2.45
N ILE A 84 -11.48 -16.10 -3.65
CA ILE A 84 -10.38 -15.19 -4.03
C ILE A 84 -10.33 -13.99 -3.07
N SER A 85 -11.47 -13.35 -2.81
CA SER A 85 -11.58 -12.21 -1.91
C SER A 85 -11.14 -12.55 -0.49
N ALA A 86 -11.61 -13.68 0.06
CA ALA A 86 -11.20 -14.14 1.39
C ALA A 86 -9.70 -14.49 1.46
N ALA A 87 -9.15 -15.07 0.40
CA ALA A 87 -7.72 -15.41 0.33
C ALA A 87 -6.83 -14.16 0.23
N VAL A 88 -7.24 -13.17 -0.55
CA VAL A 88 -6.56 -11.86 -0.65
C VAL A 88 -6.63 -11.12 0.68
N GLU A 89 -7.78 -11.15 1.37
CA GLU A 89 -7.92 -10.61 2.73
C GLU A 89 -6.95 -11.30 3.69
N GLY A 90 -6.80 -12.62 3.61
CA GLY A 90 -5.82 -13.37 4.40
C GLY A 90 -4.38 -12.99 4.11
N LEU A 91 -4.01 -12.83 2.83
CA LEU A 91 -2.69 -12.32 2.47
C LEU A 91 -2.47 -10.89 3.00
N ALA A 92 -3.47 -10.02 2.90
CA ALA A 92 -3.36 -8.66 3.44
C ALA A 92 -3.17 -8.70 4.96
N ALA A 93 -3.94 -9.52 5.68
CA ALA A 93 -3.79 -9.72 7.12
C ALA A 93 -2.41 -10.28 7.50
N LEU A 94 -1.79 -11.11 6.67
CA LEU A 94 -0.44 -11.65 6.89
C LEU A 94 0.69 -10.66 6.56
N LEU A 95 0.49 -9.73 5.62
CA LEU A 95 1.58 -8.91 5.07
C LEU A 95 1.52 -7.45 5.49
N VAL A 96 0.31 -6.90 5.56
CA VAL A 96 0.07 -5.47 5.72
C VAL A 96 -0.20 -5.18 7.18
N GLN A 97 0.54 -4.22 7.72
CA GLN A 97 0.26 -3.62 9.01
C GLN A 97 -0.26 -2.20 8.75
N PRO A 98 -1.55 -1.91 8.93
CA PRO A 98 -2.13 -0.61 8.59
C PRO A 98 -1.42 0.57 9.30
N GLY A 99 -0.99 0.36 10.55
CA GLY A 99 -0.26 1.36 11.32
C GLY A 99 1.09 1.77 10.71
N ASP A 100 1.73 0.90 9.92
CA ASP A 100 3.01 1.21 9.29
C ASP A 100 2.80 2.32 8.25
N GLU A 101 1.90 2.10 7.28
CA GLU A 101 1.63 3.06 6.21
C GLU A 101 1.04 4.37 6.73
N ASP A 102 0.18 4.33 7.75
CA ASP A 102 -0.33 5.53 8.40
C ASP A 102 0.78 6.35 9.07
N THR A 103 1.76 5.67 9.68
CA THR A 103 2.93 6.32 10.28
C THR A 103 3.83 6.91 9.20
N LEU A 104 4.11 6.15 8.14
CA LEU A 104 4.91 6.60 7.00
C LEU A 104 4.30 7.84 6.35
N ASP A 105 2.97 7.92 6.24
CA ASP A 105 2.29 9.09 5.71
C ASP A 105 2.39 10.33 6.61
N ARG A 106 2.46 10.15 7.93
CA ARG A 106 2.61 11.25 8.89
C ARG A 106 4.03 11.78 8.92
N ILE A 107 5.02 10.89 8.89
CA ILE A 107 6.43 11.27 8.93
C ILE A 107 6.93 11.77 7.57
N TYR A 108 6.18 11.57 6.48
CA TYR A 108 6.57 12.07 5.16
C TYR A 108 6.93 13.56 5.18
N ALA A 109 6.19 14.36 5.96
CA ALA A 109 6.39 15.80 6.13
C ALA A 109 7.68 16.18 6.89
N TRP A 110 8.38 15.21 7.48
CA TRP A 110 9.61 15.44 8.24
C TRP A 110 10.81 15.62 7.31
N TYR A 111 11.88 16.18 7.84
CA TYR A 111 13.16 16.26 7.13
C TYR A 111 13.62 14.86 6.71
N HIS A 112 13.82 14.64 5.41
CA HIS A 112 14.08 13.33 4.79
C HIS A 112 13.05 12.24 5.12
N GLY A 113 11.80 12.60 5.45
CA GLY A 113 10.72 11.65 5.73
C GLY A 113 10.35 10.74 4.55
N ASN A 114 10.75 11.10 3.32
CA ASN A 114 10.60 10.25 2.14
C ASN A 114 11.67 9.14 2.04
N ASN A 115 12.81 9.30 2.72
CA ASN A 115 13.91 8.34 2.72
C ASN A 115 13.69 7.30 3.81
N LEU A 116 13.05 6.20 3.43
CA LEU A 116 12.65 5.15 4.36
C LEU A 116 13.55 3.92 4.20
N PRO A 117 13.99 3.30 5.31
CA PRO A 117 14.71 2.04 5.22
C PRO A 117 13.78 0.95 4.64
N PRO A 118 14.36 -0.03 3.93
CA PRO A 118 13.57 -1.12 3.37
C PRO A 118 13.00 -1.99 4.50
N LEU A 119 11.76 -2.42 4.35
CA LEU A 119 11.03 -3.19 5.36
C LEU A 119 11.31 -4.71 5.22
N ILE A 120 12.60 -5.06 5.21
CA ILE A 120 13.13 -6.43 5.11
C ILE A 120 13.13 -7.07 6.51
N PRO A 121 12.78 -8.37 6.63
CA PRO A 121 12.96 -9.09 7.90
C PRO A 121 14.43 -9.09 8.37
N LEU A 122 14.66 -8.72 9.63
CA LEU A 122 16.00 -8.69 10.26
C LEU A 122 16.58 -10.08 10.55
N LEU A 123 15.75 -11.13 10.53
CA LEU A 123 16.15 -12.53 10.78
C LEU A 123 17.22 -13.07 9.81
N LYS A 124 17.56 -12.31 8.75
CA LYS A 124 18.64 -12.66 7.84
C LYS A 124 19.97 -12.82 8.57
N GLU A 125 20.34 -11.96 9.49
CA GLU A 125 21.75 -11.90 9.94
C GLU A 125 22.16 -13.02 10.91
N GLU A 126 21.23 -13.63 11.65
CA GLU A 126 21.57 -14.58 12.74
C GLU A 126 21.46 -16.06 12.35
N ASN A 127 20.73 -16.40 11.27
CA ASN A 127 20.43 -17.78 10.86
C ASN A 127 20.63 -18.02 9.35
N GLU A 128 21.65 -17.40 8.73
CA GLU A 128 22.01 -17.75 7.35
C GLU A 128 22.58 -19.16 7.32
N GLU A 129 21.81 -20.12 6.79
CA GLU A 129 22.35 -21.43 6.46
C GLU A 129 23.48 -21.27 5.45
N LEU A 130 24.61 -21.88 5.77
CA LEU A 130 25.79 -21.86 4.91
C LEU A 130 25.69 -23.01 3.90
N ASP A 131 26.13 -22.76 2.68
CA ASP A 131 26.33 -23.78 1.67
C ASP A 131 27.51 -24.71 2.04
N GLU A 132 27.76 -25.72 1.21
CA GLU A 132 28.88 -26.67 1.39
C GLU A 132 30.26 -25.97 1.46
N ASN A 133 30.35 -24.70 1.03
CA ASN A 133 31.57 -23.90 1.01
C ASN A 133 31.65 -22.88 2.16
N GLY A 134 30.70 -22.88 3.10
CA GLY A 134 30.66 -21.93 4.21
C GLY A 134 30.20 -20.52 3.83
N GLN A 135 29.57 -20.34 2.67
CA GLN A 135 28.98 -19.07 2.22
C GLN A 135 27.47 -19.07 2.47
N PRO A 136 26.83 -17.92 2.70
CA PRO A 136 25.38 -17.87 2.87
C PRO A 136 24.68 -18.47 1.64
N MET A 137 23.84 -19.46 1.87
CA MET A 137 23.14 -20.20 0.83
C MET A 137 22.33 -19.24 -0.03
N LYS A 138 22.46 -19.37 -1.35
CA LYS A 138 21.74 -18.50 -2.27
C LYS A 138 20.26 -18.71 -2.09
N ASP A 139 19.52 -17.61 -2.26
CA ASP A 139 18.08 -17.61 -2.25
C ASP A 139 17.50 -18.77 -3.08
N GLU A 140 18.02 -18.99 -4.30
CA GLU A 140 17.55 -20.00 -5.26
C GLU A 140 17.61 -21.45 -4.75
N ASP A 141 18.52 -21.75 -3.83
CA ASP A 141 18.74 -23.11 -3.31
C ASP A 141 17.89 -23.39 -2.06
N ILE A 142 17.26 -22.37 -1.48
CA ILE A 142 16.36 -22.50 -0.32
C ILE A 142 15.01 -23.06 -0.76
N SER A 143 14.56 -24.12 -0.07
CA SER A 143 13.25 -24.76 -0.32
C SER A 143 12.08 -23.79 -0.05
N ASP A 144 10.97 -23.96 -0.76
CA ASP A 144 9.80 -23.07 -0.65
C ASP A 144 9.29 -22.90 0.80
N PRO A 145 9.10 -23.96 1.62
CA PRO A 145 8.66 -23.82 3.01
C PRO A 145 9.67 -23.08 3.88
N GLN A 146 10.97 -23.31 3.67
CA GLN A 146 12.04 -22.59 4.38
C GLN A 146 12.03 -21.10 3.98
N MET A 147 11.80 -20.80 2.70
CA MET A 147 11.70 -19.42 2.23
C MET A 147 10.50 -18.70 2.85
N VAL A 148 9.37 -19.38 3.04
CA VAL A 148 8.19 -18.79 3.72
C VAL A 148 8.51 -18.38 5.15
N GLN A 149 9.26 -19.19 5.89
CA GLN A 149 9.65 -18.88 7.26
C GLN A 149 10.67 -17.73 7.32
N ARG A 150 11.56 -17.61 6.34
CA ARG A 150 12.57 -16.54 6.28
C ARG A 150 12.04 -15.21 5.76
N ASP A 151 11.33 -15.24 4.63
CA ASP A 151 10.91 -14.05 3.89
C ASP A 151 9.66 -14.36 3.04
N VAL A 152 8.51 -14.07 3.65
CA VAL A 152 7.18 -14.29 3.05
C VAL A 152 7.02 -13.55 1.72
N ILE A 153 7.60 -12.35 1.59
CA ILE A 153 7.46 -11.53 0.38
C ILE A 153 8.25 -12.14 -0.78
N LYS A 154 9.50 -12.56 -0.53
CA LYS A 154 10.27 -13.31 -1.53
C LYS A 154 9.56 -14.60 -1.94
N ALA A 155 9.01 -15.35 -0.98
CA ALA A 155 8.28 -16.58 -1.27
C ALA A 155 7.07 -16.32 -2.20
N LEU A 156 6.27 -15.29 -1.93
CA LEU A 156 5.14 -14.92 -2.78
C LEU A 156 5.56 -14.48 -4.19
N LEU A 157 6.69 -13.78 -4.33
CA LEU A 157 7.23 -13.41 -5.63
C LEU A 157 7.66 -14.65 -6.43
N ARG A 158 8.36 -15.62 -5.82
CA ARG A 158 8.69 -16.92 -6.45
C ARG A 158 7.45 -17.68 -6.89
N MET A 159 6.39 -17.62 -6.09
CA MET A 159 5.09 -18.20 -6.40
C MET A 159 4.28 -17.41 -7.46
N ASN A 160 4.88 -16.45 -8.17
CA ASN A 160 4.23 -15.71 -9.26
C ASN A 160 2.90 -15.04 -8.84
N THR A 161 2.86 -14.47 -7.62
CA THR A 161 1.64 -13.84 -7.09
C THR A 161 1.24 -12.58 -7.88
N LEU A 162 2.22 -11.85 -8.43
CA LEU A 162 1.98 -10.64 -9.23
C LEU A 162 1.13 -10.90 -10.49
N ARG A 163 1.37 -12.02 -11.18
CA ARG A 163 0.59 -12.40 -12.37
C ARG A 163 -0.86 -12.72 -12.01
N ARG A 164 -1.09 -13.31 -10.84
CA ARG A 164 -2.43 -13.61 -10.31
C ARG A 164 -3.18 -12.33 -9.97
N PHE A 165 -2.54 -11.39 -9.27
CA PHE A 165 -3.13 -10.07 -9.03
C PHE A 165 -3.47 -9.34 -10.31
N CYS A 166 -2.62 -9.42 -11.34
CA CYS A 166 -2.93 -8.85 -12.66
C CYS A 166 -4.20 -9.48 -13.27
N PHE A 167 -4.31 -10.81 -13.24
CA PHE A 167 -5.51 -11.50 -13.72
C PHE A 167 -6.76 -11.13 -12.94
N ILE A 168 -6.67 -11.07 -11.60
CA ILE A 168 -7.79 -10.73 -10.73
C ILE A 168 -8.28 -9.31 -11.02
N LEU A 169 -7.37 -8.35 -11.08
CA LEU A 169 -7.74 -6.96 -11.32
C LEU A 169 -8.29 -6.73 -12.74
N ASP A 170 -7.78 -7.43 -13.75
CA ASP A 170 -8.15 -7.24 -15.17
C ASP A 170 -9.38 -8.07 -15.60
N LYS A 171 -9.51 -9.31 -15.10
CA LYS A 171 -10.52 -10.28 -15.58
C LYS A 171 -11.60 -10.61 -14.57
N VAL A 172 -11.23 -10.81 -13.30
CA VAL A 172 -12.22 -11.13 -12.25
C VAL A 172 -13.00 -9.88 -11.85
N ARG A 173 -12.31 -8.73 -11.71
CA ARG A 173 -12.86 -7.45 -11.24
C ARG A 173 -13.59 -7.58 -9.89
N PRO A 174 -12.86 -7.95 -8.82
CA PRO A 174 -13.44 -8.20 -7.50
C PRO A 174 -13.95 -6.91 -6.83
N PRO A 175 -14.69 -7.02 -5.71
CA PRO A 175 -15.21 -5.87 -4.99
C PRO A 175 -14.11 -4.97 -4.42
N ALA A 176 -14.47 -3.72 -4.12
CA ALA A 176 -13.55 -2.67 -3.66
C ALA A 176 -12.60 -3.09 -2.52
N PRO A 177 -13.03 -3.79 -1.45
CA PRO A 177 -12.10 -4.20 -0.38
C PRO A 177 -10.98 -5.11 -0.88
N THR A 178 -11.28 -6.01 -1.80
CA THR A 178 -10.28 -6.93 -2.39
C THR A 178 -9.28 -6.17 -3.25
N VAL A 179 -9.74 -5.20 -4.05
CA VAL A 179 -8.85 -4.33 -4.84
C VAL A 179 -7.90 -3.55 -3.92
N LEU A 180 -8.44 -2.92 -2.87
CA LEU A 180 -7.65 -2.14 -1.91
C LEU A 180 -6.63 -3.02 -1.17
N ASN A 181 -7.00 -4.25 -0.81
CA ASN A 181 -6.08 -5.23 -0.22
C ASN A 181 -4.95 -5.60 -1.19
N ILE A 182 -5.23 -5.82 -2.48
CA ILE A 182 -4.19 -6.07 -3.50
C ILE A 182 -3.23 -4.88 -3.59
N LEU A 183 -3.75 -3.65 -3.67
CA LEU A 183 -2.92 -2.44 -3.74
C LEU A 183 -2.03 -2.30 -2.49
N SER A 184 -2.58 -2.56 -1.29
CA SER A 184 -1.82 -2.53 -0.04
C SER A 184 -0.73 -3.60 0.01
N ILE A 185 -0.99 -4.81 -0.48
CA ILE A 185 0.02 -5.87 -0.61
C ILE A 185 1.13 -5.44 -1.57
N LEU A 186 0.79 -4.83 -2.71
CA LEU A 186 1.77 -4.33 -3.69
C LEU A 186 2.62 -3.18 -3.12
N ILE A 187 2.03 -2.26 -2.35
CA ILE A 187 2.77 -1.21 -1.63
C ILE A 187 3.74 -1.86 -0.63
N ARG A 188 3.27 -2.79 0.20
CA ARG A 188 4.11 -3.50 1.18
C ARG A 188 5.25 -4.27 0.53
N THR A 189 4.98 -4.89 -0.62
CA THR A 189 5.98 -5.60 -1.45
C THR A 189 7.00 -4.62 -2.02
N SER A 190 6.57 -3.43 -2.47
CA SER A 190 7.47 -2.40 -2.98
C SER A 190 8.36 -1.81 -1.89
N ARG A 191 7.84 -1.65 -0.67
CA ARG A 191 8.57 -1.22 0.54
C ARG A 191 9.56 -2.26 1.05
N HIS A 192 9.37 -3.54 0.71
CA HIS A 192 10.20 -4.62 1.20
C HIS A 192 11.65 -4.42 0.77
N SER A 193 11.92 -4.30 -0.53
CA SER A 193 13.27 -4.08 -1.04
C SER A 193 13.26 -3.52 -2.46
N SER A 194 14.38 -2.91 -2.87
CA SER A 194 14.54 -2.47 -4.25
C SER A 194 14.42 -3.62 -5.25
N GLN A 195 14.76 -4.86 -4.89
CA GLN A 195 14.54 -6.01 -5.78
C GLN A 195 13.05 -6.36 -5.90
N ALA A 196 12.31 -6.36 -4.80
CA ALA A 196 10.87 -6.67 -4.82
C ALA A 196 10.07 -5.63 -5.64
N ALA A 197 10.40 -4.34 -5.50
CA ALA A 197 9.84 -3.28 -6.33
C ALA A 197 10.17 -3.48 -7.82
N PHE A 198 11.37 -3.98 -8.14
CA PHE A 198 11.75 -4.25 -9.53
C PHE A 198 10.96 -5.40 -10.15
N GLU A 199 10.65 -6.45 -9.38
CA GLU A 199 9.78 -7.53 -9.85
C GLU A 199 8.35 -7.05 -10.18
N ILE A 200 7.85 -6.04 -9.45
CA ILE A 200 6.58 -5.38 -9.80
C ILE A 200 6.71 -4.62 -11.13
N CYS A 201 7.78 -3.83 -11.31
CA CYS A 201 8.02 -3.12 -12.57
C CYS A 201 8.21 -4.06 -13.77
N LYS A 202 8.75 -5.26 -13.57
CA LYS A 202 8.84 -6.32 -14.60
C LYS A 202 7.49 -6.88 -15.03
N CYS A 203 6.41 -6.55 -14.34
CA CYS A 203 5.05 -6.91 -14.71
C CYS A 203 4.28 -5.69 -15.25
N PRO A 204 4.62 -5.19 -16.46
CA PRO A 204 4.05 -3.95 -16.98
C PRO A 204 2.53 -4.01 -17.11
N LYS A 205 1.97 -5.16 -17.52
CA LYS A 205 0.53 -5.36 -17.62
C LYS A 205 -0.21 -5.12 -16.29
N LEU A 206 0.39 -5.48 -15.15
CA LEU A 206 -0.20 -5.22 -13.84
C LEU A 206 -0.33 -3.71 -13.59
N LEU A 207 0.75 -2.97 -13.83
CA LEU A 207 0.78 -1.51 -13.66
C LEU A 207 -0.12 -0.81 -14.67
N GLU A 208 -0.19 -1.29 -15.92
CA GLU A 208 -1.11 -0.78 -16.94
C GLU A 208 -2.57 -0.90 -16.49
N VAL A 209 -2.96 -2.05 -15.95
CA VAL A 209 -4.30 -2.26 -15.39
C VAL A 209 -4.55 -1.31 -14.22
N ILE A 210 -3.59 -1.16 -13.31
CA ILE A 210 -3.73 -0.28 -12.15
C ILE A 210 -3.91 1.18 -12.57
N VAL A 211 -3.07 1.67 -13.50
CA VAL A 211 -3.15 3.05 -14.00
C VAL A 211 -4.45 3.27 -14.77
N ARG A 212 -4.83 2.33 -15.64
CA ARG A 212 -6.04 2.43 -16.46
C ARG A 212 -7.32 2.43 -15.63
N GLU A 213 -7.44 1.53 -14.67
CA GLU A 213 -8.68 1.30 -13.93
C GLU A 213 -8.79 2.20 -12.68
N PHE A 214 -7.67 2.53 -12.03
CA PHE A 214 -7.68 3.21 -10.72
C PHE A 214 -7.01 4.58 -10.72
N LEU A 215 -6.48 5.03 -11.86
CA LEU A 215 -6.00 6.40 -12.07
C LEU A 215 -6.56 6.98 -13.38
N PRO A 216 -7.90 6.99 -13.56
CA PRO A 216 -8.50 7.59 -14.74
C PRO A 216 -8.18 9.08 -14.80
N MET A 217 -7.96 9.61 -16.01
CA MET A 217 -7.76 11.06 -16.22
C MET A 217 -9.07 11.80 -16.52
N ALA A 218 -10.14 11.08 -16.86
CA ALA A 218 -11.44 11.65 -17.18
C ALA A 218 -12.58 10.65 -16.93
N GLY A 219 -13.80 11.15 -16.88
CA GLY A 219 -15.01 10.34 -17.04
C GLY A 219 -15.53 9.62 -15.79
N TRP A 220 -15.01 9.92 -14.60
CA TRP A 220 -15.59 9.39 -13.36
C TRP A 220 -16.82 10.21 -12.93
N LYS A 221 -17.87 9.51 -12.52
CA LYS A 221 -19.13 10.12 -12.07
C LYS A 221 -18.99 10.62 -10.63
N GLN A 222 -19.94 11.42 -10.14
CA GLN A 222 -19.97 11.74 -8.72
C GLN A 222 -20.13 10.46 -7.88
N GLN A 223 -19.18 10.22 -6.98
CA GLN A 223 -19.30 9.14 -6.01
C GLN A 223 -20.43 9.45 -5.03
N GLY A 224 -21.32 8.48 -4.81
CA GLY A 224 -22.29 8.54 -3.72
C GLY A 224 -21.62 8.31 -2.36
N ALA A 225 -22.38 8.45 -1.28
CA ALA A 225 -21.87 8.29 0.09
C ALA A 225 -21.33 6.89 0.41
N GLN A 226 -21.61 5.86 -0.42
CA GLN A 226 -21.02 4.54 -0.29
C GLN A 226 -20.24 4.17 -1.55
N VAL A 227 -18.94 3.89 -1.39
CA VAL A 227 -18.06 3.43 -2.46
C VAL A 227 -18.30 1.93 -2.66
N ALA A 228 -19.30 1.59 -3.47
CA ALA A 228 -19.58 0.20 -3.84
C ALA A 228 -18.55 -0.35 -4.84
N ASP A 229 -17.98 0.51 -5.68
CA ASP A 229 -17.03 0.17 -6.72
C ASP A 229 -15.91 1.23 -6.79
N VAL A 230 -14.69 0.77 -7.01
CA VAL A 230 -13.48 1.59 -7.16
C VAL A 230 -12.97 1.60 -8.61
N TYR A 231 -13.50 0.73 -9.47
CA TYR A 231 -13.14 0.70 -10.88
C TYR A 231 -13.61 1.97 -11.60
N GLY A 232 -12.71 2.60 -12.33
CA GLY A 232 -12.96 3.86 -13.02
C GLY A 232 -12.98 5.09 -12.11
N TYR A 233 -12.49 4.98 -10.87
CA TYR A 233 -12.32 6.09 -9.95
C TYR A 233 -10.84 6.27 -9.55
N PRO A 234 -10.39 7.50 -9.24
CA PRO A 234 -9.07 7.73 -8.67
C PRO A 234 -8.94 7.07 -7.29
N VAL A 235 -7.95 6.17 -7.13
CA VAL A 235 -7.67 5.48 -5.86
C VAL A 235 -6.32 5.91 -5.30
N VAL A 236 -6.32 6.40 -4.05
CA VAL A 236 -5.12 6.93 -3.38
C VAL A 236 -4.00 5.88 -3.31
N SER A 237 -4.34 4.63 -2.96
CA SER A 237 -3.37 3.54 -2.89
C SER A 237 -2.71 3.22 -4.24
N ALA A 238 -3.40 3.45 -5.37
CA ALA A 238 -2.81 3.27 -6.69
C ALA A 238 -1.74 4.34 -6.98
N LEU A 239 -2.03 5.60 -6.62
CA LEU A 239 -1.08 6.70 -6.77
C LEU A 239 0.12 6.55 -5.81
N LYS A 240 -0.16 6.12 -4.57
CA LYS A 240 0.87 5.78 -3.58
C LYS A 240 1.79 4.67 -4.08
N LEU A 241 1.25 3.61 -4.69
CA LEU A 241 2.07 2.54 -5.27
C LEU A 241 3.07 3.10 -6.29
N LEU A 242 2.63 3.98 -7.20
CA LEU A 242 3.52 4.61 -8.18
C LEU A 242 4.62 5.45 -7.49
N ARG A 243 4.27 6.22 -6.46
CA ARG A 243 5.27 6.97 -5.67
C ARG A 243 6.29 6.05 -5.04
N VAL A 244 5.84 4.99 -4.36
CA VAL A 244 6.74 4.05 -3.68
C VAL A 244 7.67 3.36 -4.67
N LEU A 245 7.19 3.01 -5.86
CA LEU A 245 8.02 2.44 -6.93
C LEU A 245 9.04 3.47 -7.45
N CYS A 246 8.63 4.72 -7.67
CA CYS A 246 9.54 5.79 -8.09
C CYS A 246 10.64 6.05 -7.04
N ALA A 247 10.29 6.05 -5.76
CA ALA A 247 11.22 6.25 -4.64
C ALA A 247 12.31 5.15 -4.53
N THR A 248 12.18 4.03 -5.25
CA THR A 248 13.23 2.99 -5.25
C THR A 248 14.46 3.33 -6.08
N GLY A 249 14.39 4.38 -6.91
CA GLY A 249 15.57 4.93 -7.58
C GLY A 249 15.29 5.72 -8.84
N ARG A 250 16.19 6.66 -9.13
CA ARG A 250 16.12 7.62 -10.26
C ARG A 250 15.79 7.00 -11.61
N ASN A 251 16.50 5.94 -12.01
CA ASN A 251 16.31 5.32 -13.33
C ASN A 251 14.94 4.65 -13.46
N ARG A 252 14.43 4.08 -12.37
CA ARG A 252 13.11 3.45 -12.35
C ARG A 252 12.02 4.49 -12.40
N ALA A 253 12.17 5.58 -11.64
CA ALA A 253 11.27 6.74 -11.72
C ALA A 253 11.19 7.25 -13.17
N ALA A 254 12.32 7.46 -13.85
CA ALA A 254 12.35 7.88 -15.26
C ALA A 254 11.58 6.92 -16.18
N SER A 255 11.81 5.61 -16.04
CA SER A 255 11.11 4.58 -16.82
C SER A 255 9.60 4.60 -16.56
N LEU A 256 9.17 4.73 -15.31
CA LEU A 256 7.76 4.78 -14.93
C LEU A 256 7.08 6.05 -15.47
N ILE A 257 7.75 7.20 -15.39
CA ILE A 257 7.26 8.47 -15.94
C ILE A 257 6.99 8.34 -17.44
N ALA A 258 7.95 7.79 -18.19
CA ALA A 258 7.84 7.62 -19.63
C ALA A 258 6.77 6.59 -20.00
N GLN A 259 6.78 5.43 -19.34
CA GLN A 259 5.89 4.31 -19.67
C GLN A 259 4.42 4.60 -19.36
N PHE A 260 4.13 5.23 -18.22
CA PHE A 260 2.76 5.44 -17.73
C PHE A 260 2.27 6.89 -17.86
N ARG A 261 3.04 7.75 -18.54
CA ARG A 261 2.71 9.17 -18.77
C ARG A 261 2.32 9.89 -17.47
N LEU A 262 3.21 9.81 -16.47
CA LEU A 262 2.92 10.34 -15.14
C LEU A 262 2.75 11.86 -15.12
N GLN A 263 3.38 12.61 -16.04
CA GLN A 263 3.25 14.07 -16.11
C GLN A 263 1.79 14.51 -16.41
N PRO A 264 1.13 14.11 -17.52
CA PRO A 264 -0.28 14.42 -17.74
C PRO A 264 -1.21 13.97 -16.61
N LEU A 265 -0.94 12.81 -16.00
CA LEU A 265 -1.70 12.28 -14.89
C LEU A 265 -1.58 13.18 -13.64
N LEU A 266 -0.38 13.61 -13.30
CA LEU A 266 -0.14 14.52 -12.19
C LEU A 266 -0.76 15.90 -12.46
N LEU A 267 -0.58 16.46 -13.66
CA LEU A 267 -1.21 17.73 -14.04
C LEU A 267 -2.74 17.64 -13.84
N ARG A 268 -3.38 16.55 -14.27
CA ARG A 268 -4.83 16.35 -14.09
C ARG A 268 -5.26 16.43 -12.62
N TYR A 269 -4.55 15.78 -11.70
CA TYR A 269 -4.91 15.73 -10.28
C TYR A 269 -4.44 16.95 -9.47
N LEU A 270 -3.46 17.70 -9.97
CA LEU A 270 -2.93 18.90 -9.31
C LEU A 270 -3.63 20.18 -9.78
N SER A 271 -4.17 20.20 -11.00
CA SER A 271 -4.83 21.39 -11.54
C SER A 271 -6.26 21.61 -11.04
N GLU A 272 -6.94 20.57 -10.55
CA GLU A 272 -8.30 20.67 -10.01
C GLU A 272 -8.25 20.86 -8.49
N GLU A 273 -9.06 21.77 -7.96
CA GLU A 273 -9.18 21.93 -6.51
C GLU A 273 -9.93 20.72 -5.92
N PRO A 274 -9.52 20.17 -4.76
CA PRO A 274 -10.17 18.99 -4.19
C PRO A 274 -11.68 19.12 -4.00
N SER A 275 -12.18 20.33 -3.74
CA SER A 275 -13.61 20.60 -3.61
C SER A 275 -14.39 20.47 -4.93
N ASP A 276 -13.72 20.62 -6.06
CA ASP A 276 -14.32 20.54 -7.39
C ASP A 276 -14.25 19.11 -7.97
N MET A 277 -13.38 18.26 -7.39
CA MET A 277 -13.34 16.85 -7.75
C MET A 277 -14.68 16.19 -7.41
N SER A 278 -15.24 15.43 -8.34
CA SER A 278 -16.47 14.65 -8.18
C SER A 278 -16.31 13.41 -7.27
N LEU A 279 -15.59 13.57 -6.15
CA LEU A 279 -15.26 12.57 -5.16
C LEU A 279 -15.73 13.02 -3.77
N ASP A 280 -15.70 12.10 -2.81
CA ASP A 280 -15.77 12.47 -1.40
C ASP A 280 -14.62 13.44 -1.05
N ILE A 281 -14.90 14.43 -0.20
CA ILE A 281 -13.98 15.53 0.07
C ILE A 281 -12.66 15.01 0.66
N ALA A 282 -12.71 14.04 1.57
CA ALA A 282 -11.50 13.47 2.17
C ALA A 282 -10.69 12.73 1.10
N SER A 283 -11.36 11.92 0.27
CA SER A 283 -10.72 11.21 -0.83
C SER A 283 -10.06 12.14 -1.83
N ALA A 284 -10.71 13.25 -2.20
CA ALA A 284 -10.14 14.27 -3.09
C ALA A 284 -8.88 14.91 -2.51
N PHE A 285 -8.90 15.29 -1.22
CA PHE A 285 -7.71 15.81 -0.54
C PHE A 285 -6.59 14.77 -0.48
N HIS A 286 -6.91 13.50 -0.21
CA HIS A 286 -5.93 12.42 -0.19
C HIS A 286 -5.29 12.16 -1.55
N ILE A 287 -6.06 12.17 -2.64
CA ILE A 287 -5.53 12.08 -4.02
C ILE A 287 -4.60 13.26 -4.31
N SER A 288 -5.03 14.49 -4.01
CA SER A 288 -4.23 15.69 -4.24
C SER A 288 -2.92 15.65 -3.45
N MET A 289 -2.96 15.27 -2.16
CA MET A 289 -1.77 15.10 -1.33
C MET A 289 -0.81 14.06 -1.92
N GLU A 290 -1.32 12.89 -2.29
CA GLU A 290 -0.46 11.83 -2.83
C GLU A 290 0.10 12.18 -4.21
N ALA A 291 -0.62 12.96 -5.02
CA ALA A 291 -0.12 13.52 -6.28
C ALA A 291 1.05 14.49 -6.04
N ILE A 292 0.95 15.39 -5.05
CA ILE A 292 2.05 16.28 -4.67
C ILE A 292 3.26 15.47 -4.19
N ARG A 293 3.04 14.40 -3.40
CA ARG A 293 4.13 13.53 -2.91
C ARG A 293 4.83 12.77 -4.04
N LEU A 294 4.06 12.24 -4.98
CA LEU A 294 4.62 11.61 -6.18
C LEU A 294 5.45 12.61 -6.98
N TRP A 295 4.92 13.82 -7.20
CA TRP A 295 5.66 14.88 -7.89
C TRP A 295 6.95 15.27 -7.15
N HIS A 296 6.88 15.44 -5.83
CA HIS A 296 8.06 15.72 -5.00
C HIS A 296 9.12 14.62 -5.15
N THR A 297 8.74 13.34 -5.12
CA THR A 297 9.67 12.22 -5.32
C THR A 297 10.34 12.27 -6.70
N CYS A 298 9.61 12.65 -7.75
CA CYS A 298 10.20 12.85 -9.08
C CYS A 298 11.16 14.04 -9.11
N VAL A 299 10.79 15.15 -8.47
CA VAL A 299 11.61 16.37 -8.38
C VAL A 299 12.91 16.10 -7.62
N GLU A 300 12.91 15.34 -6.53
CA GLU A 300 14.14 14.95 -5.81
C GLU A 300 15.15 14.24 -6.73
N TYR A 301 14.66 13.56 -7.78
CA TYR A 301 15.50 12.95 -8.82
C TYR A 301 15.78 13.87 -10.01
N GLY A 302 15.44 15.15 -9.93
CA GLY A 302 15.57 16.13 -11.02
C GLY A 302 14.69 15.81 -12.23
N GLN A 303 13.53 15.18 -12.02
CA GLN A 303 12.56 14.82 -13.05
C GLN A 303 11.26 15.61 -12.85
N LEU A 304 10.53 15.91 -13.93
CA LEU A 304 9.28 16.67 -13.89
C LEU A 304 9.41 18.06 -13.25
N THR A 305 10.57 18.69 -13.37
CA THR A 305 10.82 20.04 -12.83
C THR A 305 10.13 21.10 -13.68
N GLU A 306 9.95 20.84 -14.97
CA GLU A 306 9.22 21.68 -15.93
C GLU A 306 7.76 21.94 -15.53
N MET A 307 7.13 20.98 -14.82
CA MET A 307 5.77 21.14 -14.29
C MET A 307 5.64 22.31 -13.31
N TYR A 308 6.74 22.75 -12.68
CA TYR A 308 6.72 23.89 -11.77
C TYR A 308 6.26 25.16 -12.49
N SER A 309 6.76 25.39 -13.70
CA SER A 309 6.39 26.54 -14.52
C SER A 309 4.93 26.45 -14.99
N GLU A 310 4.48 25.25 -15.37
CA GLU A 310 3.10 25.02 -15.80
C GLU A 310 2.08 25.23 -14.68
N LEU A 311 2.40 24.76 -13.46
CA LEU A 311 1.52 24.85 -12.30
C LEU A 311 1.73 26.12 -11.46
N TYR A 312 2.65 27.00 -11.84
CA TYR A 312 3.02 28.19 -11.04
C TYR A 312 1.82 29.03 -10.57
N PRO A 313 0.83 29.39 -11.43
CA PRO A 313 -0.32 30.18 -10.97
C PRO A 313 -1.13 29.47 -9.88
N ILE A 314 -1.28 28.15 -10.01
CA ILE A 314 -2.02 27.29 -9.07
C ILE A 314 -1.25 27.20 -7.74
N LEU A 315 0.08 27.00 -7.81
CA LEU A 315 0.95 26.99 -6.63
C LEU A 315 0.86 28.31 -5.85
N VAL A 316 0.90 29.45 -6.54
CA VAL A 316 0.77 30.77 -5.90
C VAL A 316 -0.62 30.94 -5.25
N GLN A 317 -1.68 30.50 -5.92
CA GLN A 317 -3.02 30.52 -5.34
C GLN A 317 -3.12 29.67 -4.07
N HIS A 318 -2.55 28.46 -4.06
CA HIS A 318 -2.49 27.62 -2.87
C HIS A 318 -1.69 28.27 -1.75
N LEU A 319 -0.54 28.88 -2.04
CA LEU A 319 0.24 29.62 -1.05
C LEU A 319 -0.53 30.81 -0.44
N GLN A 320 -1.33 31.52 -1.23
CA GLN A 320 -2.20 32.59 -0.72
C GLN A 320 -3.30 32.04 0.20
N LEU A 321 -3.87 30.87 -0.12
CA LEU A 321 -4.83 30.19 0.75
C LEU A 321 -4.17 29.78 2.08
N PHE A 322 -2.89 29.39 2.07
CA PHE A 322 -2.18 29.00 3.29
C PHE A 322 -2.07 30.13 4.30
N GLN A 323 -1.95 31.38 3.84
CA GLN A 323 -1.93 32.55 4.73
C GLN A 323 -3.21 32.68 5.56
N ARG A 324 -4.30 32.04 5.15
CA ARG A 324 -5.59 32.05 5.84
C ARG A 324 -5.76 30.85 6.78
N LEU A 325 -4.87 29.86 6.74
CA LEU A 325 -4.95 28.67 7.57
C LEU A 325 -4.33 28.92 8.95
N SER A 326 -5.12 28.68 10.00
CA SER A 326 -4.63 28.68 11.37
C SER A 326 -4.02 27.32 11.75
N VAL A 327 -2.81 27.33 12.28
CA VAL A 327 -2.19 26.16 12.94
C VAL A 327 -2.66 26.03 14.40
N LEU A 328 -3.23 27.10 14.96
CA LEU A 328 -3.81 27.11 16.30
C LEU A 328 -5.18 26.42 16.33
N PRO A 329 -5.61 25.91 17.50
CA PRO A 329 -6.93 25.32 17.68
C PRO A 329 -8.03 26.23 17.13
N LEU A 330 -8.93 25.64 16.35
CA LEU A 330 -10.08 26.36 15.82
C LEU A 330 -11.04 26.76 16.95
N PRO A 331 -11.85 27.81 16.77
CA PRO A 331 -12.87 28.20 17.73
C PRO A 331 -13.81 27.03 18.06
N ALA A 332 -14.23 26.90 19.32
CA ALA A 332 -15.14 25.84 19.78
C ALA A 332 -16.52 25.83 19.08
N THR A 333 -16.84 26.88 18.34
CA THR A 333 -18.07 27.02 17.53
C THR A 333 -17.98 26.36 16.16
N THR A 334 -16.81 25.84 15.77
CA THR A 334 -16.58 25.22 14.45
C THR A 334 -17.26 23.86 14.38
N THR A 335 -17.91 23.57 13.25
CA THR A 335 -18.54 22.25 13.07
C THR A 335 -17.49 21.16 12.88
N ALA A 336 -17.81 19.92 13.25
CA ALA A 336 -16.89 18.79 13.08
C ALA A 336 -16.47 18.58 11.61
N GLY A 337 -17.38 18.84 10.66
CA GLY A 337 -17.07 18.78 9.23
C GLY A 337 -16.02 19.81 8.81
N ASP A 338 -16.22 21.07 9.19
CA ASP A 338 -15.29 22.15 8.87
C ASP A 338 -13.90 21.91 9.51
N GLU A 339 -13.87 21.37 10.72
CA GLU A 339 -12.60 20.99 11.37
C GLU A 339 -11.86 19.91 10.57
N THR A 340 -12.55 18.89 10.06
CA THR A 340 -11.90 17.85 9.24
C THR A 340 -11.33 18.41 7.94
N VAL A 341 -12.08 19.28 7.25
CA VAL A 341 -11.62 19.93 6.01
C VAL A 341 -10.43 20.83 6.30
N HIS A 342 -10.46 21.61 7.38
CA HIS A 342 -9.34 22.44 7.81
C HIS A 342 -8.07 21.62 8.08
N ARG A 343 -8.20 20.47 8.77
CA ARG A 343 -7.07 19.55 9.01
C ARG A 343 -6.52 18.97 7.70
N LEU A 344 -7.38 18.63 6.74
CA LEU A 344 -6.97 18.14 5.42
C LEU A 344 -6.23 19.22 4.62
N GLN A 345 -6.72 20.46 4.65
CA GLN A 345 -6.05 21.61 4.04
C GLN A 345 -4.65 21.80 4.63
N LEU A 346 -4.51 21.81 5.96
CA LEU A 346 -3.21 21.92 6.64
C LEU A 346 -2.23 20.82 6.20
N ARG A 347 -2.68 19.56 6.11
CA ARG A 347 -1.83 18.44 5.67
C ARG A 347 -1.40 18.57 4.21
N ARG A 348 -2.31 19.01 3.33
CA ARG A 348 -2.00 19.33 1.94
C ARG A 348 -0.98 20.45 1.84
N SER A 349 -1.09 21.48 2.67
CA SER A 349 -0.12 22.57 2.74
C SER A 349 1.27 22.11 3.15
N GLY A 350 1.38 21.29 4.18
CA GLY A 350 2.68 20.72 4.59
C GLY A 350 3.35 19.92 3.47
N THR A 351 2.57 19.18 2.69
CA THR A 351 3.07 18.43 1.54
C THR A 351 3.53 19.36 0.40
N LEU A 352 2.83 20.47 0.16
CA LEU A 352 3.23 21.47 -0.83
C LEU A 352 4.55 22.17 -0.46
N ILE A 353 4.76 22.47 0.82
CA ILE A 353 6.01 23.10 1.29
C ILE A 353 7.21 22.21 0.96
N LEU A 354 7.11 20.90 1.21
CA LEU A 354 8.16 19.96 0.83
C LEU A 354 8.44 19.95 -0.68
N LEU A 355 7.39 19.96 -1.51
CA LEU A 355 7.55 20.09 -2.96
C LEU A 355 8.38 21.34 -3.32
N LEU A 356 8.03 22.49 -2.76
CA LEU A 356 8.72 23.75 -3.03
C LEU A 356 10.18 23.71 -2.55
N GLU A 357 10.45 23.11 -1.40
CA GLU A 357 11.80 22.86 -0.91
C GLU A 357 12.60 22.01 -1.91
N GLY A 358 12.04 20.89 -2.36
CA GLY A 358 12.68 20.01 -3.35
C GLY A 358 12.97 20.73 -4.67
N VAL A 359 12.04 21.53 -5.18
CA VAL A 359 12.26 22.32 -6.42
C VAL A 359 13.41 23.32 -6.24
N VAL A 360 13.48 24.01 -5.10
CA VAL A 360 14.56 24.97 -4.80
C VAL A 360 15.91 24.26 -4.66
N GLN A 361 15.95 23.11 -3.97
CA GLN A 361 17.18 22.33 -3.82
C GLN A 361 17.74 21.89 -5.18
N VAL A 362 16.87 21.39 -6.08
CA VAL A 362 17.27 20.95 -7.43
C VAL A 362 17.73 22.12 -8.29
N ALA A 363 17.03 23.26 -8.24
CA ALA A 363 17.44 24.47 -8.95
C ALA A 363 18.81 25.00 -8.48
N GLY A 364 19.06 24.98 -7.17
CA GLY A 364 20.34 25.34 -6.58
C GLY A 364 21.47 24.40 -7.00
N ALA A 365 21.21 23.09 -7.01
CA ALA A 365 22.17 22.08 -7.46
C ALA A 365 22.50 22.22 -8.97
N ALA A 366 21.52 22.54 -9.80
CA ALA A 366 21.75 22.79 -11.23
C ALA A 366 22.60 24.06 -11.44
N ALA A 367 22.34 25.13 -10.68
CA ALA A 367 23.10 26.38 -10.77
C ALA A 367 24.57 26.21 -10.35
N SER A 368 24.85 25.42 -9.31
CA SER A 368 26.23 25.15 -8.86
C SER A 368 27.01 24.28 -9.84
N LEU A 369 26.35 23.33 -10.49
CA LEU A 369 26.96 22.54 -11.58
C LEU A 369 27.36 23.43 -12.77
N HIS A 370 26.51 24.39 -13.15
CA HIS A 370 26.82 25.34 -14.22
C HIS A 370 27.91 26.36 -13.88
N GLN A 371 28.13 26.66 -12.60
CA GLN A 371 29.24 27.53 -12.16
C GLN A 371 30.60 26.80 -12.11
N ASN A 372 30.58 25.48 -11.99
CA ASN A 372 31.76 24.63 -11.88
C ASN A 372 32.15 23.93 -13.21
N SER A 373 31.37 24.15 -14.28
CA SER A 373 31.62 23.71 -15.66
C SER A 373 32.12 24.86 -16.51
#